data_AF-A0A0T5ZQR8-F1
#
_entry.id   AF-A0A0T5ZQR8-F1
#
_cell.length_a   1.000
_cell.length_b   1.000
_cell.length_c   1.000
_cell.angle_alpha   90.00
_cell.angle_beta   90.00
_cell.angle_gamma   90.00
#
_symmetry.space_group_name_H-M   'P 1'
#
loop_
_entity.id
_entity.type
_entity.pdbx_description
1 polymer ?
#
loop_
_entity_poly.entity_id
_entity_poly.type
_entity_poly.pdbx_seq_one_letter_code
_entity_poly.pdbx_strand_id
1 'polypeptide(L)'
;MKTVQYLSKEYLERCASMTSEQIIQFLEDFRALHYNAKPRKSRLISIKIPENLLNTFKAKAKIHGINYQTQIKKLMEDWVK
;
A
#
# COMPACT_ATOMS: atom_id res chain seq x y z
N MET A 1 7.10 7.98 12.10
CA MET A 1 7.50 9.38 11.83
C MET A 1 6.77 9.85 10.58
N LYS A 2 6.12 11.02 10.61
CA LYS A 2 5.57 11.60 9.38
C LYS A 2 6.74 12.09 8.53
N THR A 3 6.80 11.68 7.27
CA THR A 3 7.82 12.15 6.32
C THR A 3 7.71 13.67 6.19
N VAL A 4 8.82 14.38 6.35
CA VAL A 4 8.87 15.82 6.12
C VAL A 4 8.75 16.06 4.62
N GLN A 5 7.74 16.82 4.20
CA GLN A 5 7.59 17.26 2.82
C GLN A 5 8.26 18.63 2.66
N TYR A 6 9.10 18.77 1.64
CA TYR A 6 9.69 20.05 1.26
C TYR A 6 8.88 20.63 0.09
N LEU A 7 8.34 21.83 0.28
CA LEU A 7 7.57 22.55 -0.74
C LEU A 7 8.41 23.71 -1.24
N SER A 8 8.56 23.83 -2.56
CA SER A 8 9.30 24.94 -3.16
C SER A 8 8.49 26.23 -3.11
N LYS A 9 9.16 27.38 -3.27
CA LYS A 9 8.50 28.68 -3.27
C LYS A 9 7.51 28.82 -4.43
N GLU A 10 7.90 28.32 -5.61
CA GLU A 10 7.09 28.32 -6.83
C GLU A 10 5.83 27.48 -6.65
N TYR A 11 5.94 26.36 -5.93
CA TYR A 11 4.79 25.53 -5.58
C TYR A 11 3.80 26.28 -4.69
N LEU A 12 4.29 27.01 -3.68
CA LEU A 12 3.45 27.78 -2.77
C LEU A 12 2.76 28.95 -3.49
N GLU A 13 3.46 29.64 -4.38
CA GLU A 13 2.88 30.71 -5.22
C GLU A 13 1.77 30.19 -6.13
N ARG A 14 1.95 28.98 -6.71
CA ARG A 14 0.91 28.31 -7.47
C ARG A 14 -0.30 27.95 -6.62
N CYS A 15 -0.10 27.49 -5.39
CA CYS A 15 -1.21 27.21 -4.46
C CYS A 15 -1.97 28.49 -4.07
N ALA A 16 -1.25 29.60 -3.87
CA ALA A 16 -1.86 30.89 -3.52
C ALA A 16 -2.71 31.49 -4.65
N SER A 17 -2.45 31.11 -5.90
CA SER A 17 -3.16 31.59 -7.10
C SER A 17 -4.26 30.67 -7.59
N MET A 18 -4.61 29.60 -6.84
CA MET A 18 -5.68 28.68 -7.22
C MET A 18 -7.06 29.36 -7.18
N THR A 19 -7.90 29.05 -8.17
CA THR A 19 -9.31 29.46 -8.16
C THR A 19 -10.12 28.61 -7.19
N SER A 20 -11.29 29.11 -6.81
CA SER A 20 -12.23 28.39 -5.94
C SER A 20 -12.58 27.00 -6.48
N GLU A 21 -12.79 26.86 -7.79
CA GLU A 21 -13.11 25.59 -8.46
C GLU A 21 -11.94 24.60 -8.34
N GLN A 22 -10.70 25.07 -8.52
CA GLN A 22 -9.50 24.24 -8.40
C GLN A 22 -9.29 23.77 -6.96
N ILE A 23 -9.59 24.63 -5.98
CA ILE A 23 -9.55 24.26 -4.55
C ILE A 23 -10.58 23.18 -4.25
N ILE A 24 -11.81 23.33 -4.74
CA ILE A 24 -12.88 22.33 -4.56
C ILE A 24 -12.47 20.98 -5.17
N GLN A 25 -11.97 20.99 -6.41
CA GLN A 25 -11.53 19.77 -7.07
C GLN A 25 -10.42 19.07 -6.29
N PHE A 26 -9.42 19.81 -5.80
CA PHE A 26 -8.36 19.26 -4.96
C PHE A 26 -8.90 18.59 -3.70
N LEU A 27 -9.87 19.22 -3.02
CA LEU A 27 -10.47 18.67 -1.80
C LEU A 27 -11.24 17.37 -2.07
N GLU A 28 -11.98 17.30 -3.18
CA GLU A 28 -12.69 16.08 -3.55
C GLU A 28 -11.73 14.95 -3.96
N ASP A 29 -10.70 15.25 -4.75
CA ASP A 29 -9.68 14.28 -5.12
C ASP A 29 -8.93 13.75 -3.89
N PHE A 30 -8.57 14.65 -2.97
CA PHE A 30 -7.94 14.31 -1.70
C PHE A 30 -8.87 13.43 -0.86
N ARG A 31 -10.16 13.78 -0.76
CA ARG A 31 -11.16 12.98 -0.06
C ARG A 31 -11.29 11.60 -0.67
N ALA A 32 -11.40 11.47 -1.99
CA ALA A 32 -11.53 10.20 -2.70
C ALA A 32 -10.29 9.31 -2.48
N LEU A 33 -9.09 9.90 -2.56
CA LEU A 33 -7.83 9.21 -2.27
C LEU A 33 -7.85 8.61 -0.87
N HIS A 34 -8.26 9.38 0.14
CA HIS A 34 -8.28 8.93 1.53
C HIS A 34 -9.47 8.04 1.89
N TYR A 35 -10.59 8.14 1.17
CA TYR A 35 -11.78 7.31 1.39
C TYR A 35 -11.54 5.86 0.95
N ASN A 36 -10.94 5.67 -0.22
CA ASN A 36 -10.64 4.34 -0.76
C ASN A 36 -9.35 3.72 -0.19
N ALA A 37 -8.50 4.52 0.47
CA ALA A 37 -7.21 4.07 0.97
C ALA A 37 -7.22 3.51 2.39
N LYS A 38 -8.38 3.30 3.05
CA LYS A 38 -8.36 2.55 4.32
C LYS A 38 -7.93 1.11 4.02
N PRO A 39 -6.68 0.73 4.36
CA PRO A 39 -6.25 -0.63 4.11
C PRO A 39 -7.14 -1.55 4.92
N ARG A 40 -7.66 -2.62 4.30
CA ARG A 40 -8.39 -3.66 5.04
C ARG A 40 -7.52 -4.09 6.20
N LYS A 41 -8.08 -4.08 7.42
CA LYS A 41 -7.35 -4.45 8.62
C LYS A 41 -6.79 -5.86 8.42
N SER A 42 -5.47 -5.98 8.42
CA SER A 42 -4.80 -7.27 8.40
C SER A 42 -4.72 -7.79 9.83
N ARG A 43 -5.04 -9.08 10.03
CA ARG A 43 -4.87 -9.77 11.31
C ARG A 43 -3.69 -10.74 11.17
N LEU A 44 -2.77 -10.70 12.13
CA LEU A 44 -1.72 -11.71 12.23
C LEU A 44 -2.35 -13.04 12.61
N ILE A 45 -1.93 -14.10 11.90
CA ILE A 45 -2.29 -15.48 12.22
C ILE A 45 -1.02 -16.22 12.61
N SER A 46 -1.14 -17.09 13.61
CA SER A 46 -0.11 -18.07 13.93
C SER A 46 -0.48 -19.39 13.29
N ILE A 47 0.44 -19.98 12.55
CA ILE A 47 0.29 -21.28 11.89
C ILE A 47 1.55 -22.10 12.10
N LYS A 48 1.39 -23.36 12.50
CA LYS A 48 2.50 -24.31 12.58
C LYS A 48 2.72 -24.92 11.20
N ILE A 49 3.93 -24.80 10.68
CA ILE A 49 4.33 -25.32 9.37
C ILE A 49 5.64 -26.09 9.57
N PRO A 50 5.82 -27.27 8.96
CA PRO A 50 7.09 -27.97 8.95
C PRO A 50 8.23 -27.06 8.45
N GLU A 51 9.34 -27.06 9.17
CA GLU A 51 10.45 -26.13 8.92
C GLU A 51 11.06 -26.33 7.53
N ASN A 52 11.25 -27.59 7.11
CA ASN A 52 11.73 -27.94 5.78
C ASN A 52 10.85 -27.33 4.68
N LEU A 53 9.53 -27.47 4.81
CA LEU A 53 8.57 -26.93 3.85
C LEU A 53 8.64 -25.41 3.79
N LEU A 54 8.68 -24.74 4.95
CA LEU A 54 8.75 -23.27 5.01
C LEU A 54 10.06 -22.76 4.37
N ASN A 55 11.18 -23.44 4.61
CA ASN A 55 12.48 -23.06 4.06
C ASN A 55 12.52 -23.24 2.54
N THR A 56 12.05 -24.37 2.02
CA THR A 56 11.94 -24.61 0.57
C THR A 56 11.00 -23.60 -0.09
N PHE A 57 9.87 -23.29 0.55
CA PHE A 57 8.91 -22.31 0.03
C PHE A 57 9.51 -20.90 -0.03
N LYS A 58 10.23 -20.46 1.01
CA LYS A 58 10.95 -19.18 1.02
C LYS A 58 12.01 -19.11 -0.08
N ALA A 59 12.78 -20.18 -0.26
CA ALA A 59 13.80 -20.26 -1.30
C ALA A 59 13.18 -20.11 -2.70
N LYS A 60 12.08 -20.83 -2.96
CA LYS A 60 11.36 -20.73 -4.24
C LYS A 60 10.80 -19.33 -4.48
N ALA A 61 10.15 -18.73 -3.48
CA ALA A 61 9.64 -17.36 -3.58
C ALA A 61 10.76 -16.35 -3.91
N LYS A 62 11.92 -16.49 -3.28
CA LYS A 62 13.11 -15.67 -3.56
C LYS A 62 13.60 -15.82 -4.99
N ILE A 63 13.65 -17.04 -5.54
CA ILE A 63 14.03 -17.29 -6.94
C ILE A 63 13.08 -16.56 -7.90
N HIS A 64 11.79 -16.49 -7.56
CA HIS A 64 10.80 -15.75 -8.35
C HIS A 64 10.74 -14.25 -8.02
N GLY A 65 11.64 -13.72 -7.20
CA GLY A 65 11.70 -12.29 -6.87
C GLY A 65 10.54 -11.78 -6.02
N ILE A 66 9.82 -12.66 -5.31
CA ILE A 66 8.64 -12.30 -4.51
C ILE A 66 8.86 -12.61 -3.02
N ASN A 67 8.27 -11.80 -2.14
CA ASN A 67 8.22 -12.13 -0.71
C ASN A 67 7.34 -13.37 -0.51
N TYR A 68 7.81 -14.35 0.26
CA TYR A 68 7.06 -15.58 0.53
C TYR A 68 5.67 -15.32 1.13
N GLN A 69 5.51 -14.28 1.95
CA GLN A 69 4.20 -13.90 2.50
C GLN A 69 3.24 -13.42 1.42
N THR A 70 3.74 -12.76 0.36
CA THR A 70 2.95 -12.38 -0.81
C THR A 70 2.46 -13.61 -1.55
N GLN A 71 3.30 -14.63 -1.71
CA GLN A 71 2.89 -15.89 -2.32
C GLN A 71 1.82 -16.62 -1.48
N ILE A 72 1.91 -16.60 -0.15
CA ILE A 72 0.87 -17.15 0.73
C ILE A 72 -0.46 -16.44 0.49
N LYS A 73 -0.47 -15.10 0.47
CA LYS A 73 -1.69 -14.32 0.20
C LYS A 73 -2.29 -14.64 -1.16
N LYS A 74 -1.46 -14.76 -2.19
CA LYS A 74 -1.90 -15.14 -3.54
C LYS A 74 -2.59 -16.50 -3.53
N LEU A 75 -1.99 -17.51 -2.90
CA LEU A 75 -2.59 -18.84 -2.77
C LEU A 75 -3.94 -18.79 -2.03
N MET A 76 -4.07 -17.96 -1.00
CA MET A 76 -5.34 -17.77 -0.29
C MET A 76 -6.41 -17.10 -1.16
N GLU A 77 -6.03 -16.08 -1.94
CA GLU A 77 -6.94 -15.39 -2.86
C GLU A 77 -7.39 -16.31 -4.00
N ASP A 78 -6.45 -17.05 -4.60
CA ASP A 78 -6.72 -18.00 -5.68
C ASP A 78 -7.58 -19.18 -5.21
N TRP A 79 -7.55 -19.52 -3.92
CA TRP A 79 -8.38 -20.57 -3.33
C TRP A 79 -9.85 -20.15 -3.12
N VAL A 80 -10.11 -18.88 -2.86
CA VAL A 80 -11.47 -18.36 -2.54
C VAL A 80 -12.21 -17.87 -3.79
N LYS A 81 -11.49 -17.61 -4.88
CA LYS A 81 -12.07 -17.28 -6.19
C LYS A 81 -12.61 -18.53 -6.88
#